data_AF-A0A2E9GPR1-F1
#
_entry.id   AF-A0A2E9GPR1-F1
#
_cell.length_a   1.000
_cell.length_b   1.000
_cell.length_c   1.000
_cell.angle_alpha   90.00
_cell.angle_beta   90.00
_cell.angle_gamma   90.00
#
_symmetry.space_group_name_H-M   'P 1'
#
loop_
_entity.id
_entity.type
_entity.pdbx_description
1 polymer ?
#
loop_
_entity_poly.entity_id
_entity_poly.type
_entity_poly.pdbx_seq_one_letter_code
_entity_poly.pdbx_strand_id
1 'polypeptide(L)'
;MTRAGNVAEDAQGRSGSVPSGASVRVMRGFYEGLEVPVDRDWFVIGRGRGADVVLAEPTISRVHAAIGHDDAGFFMQDLGSTNGTRVNGTREARVVLSSGDEIELGKLRLRVSLPAEN
;
A
#
# COMPACT_ATOMS: atom_id res chain seq x y z
N MET A 1 -23.97 7.41 31.39
CA MET A 1 -22.97 8.40 30.91
C MET A 1 -21.63 7.71 31.14
N THR A 2 -20.96 7.08 30.18
CA THR A 2 -20.46 7.60 28.90
C THR A 2 -20.24 6.46 27.90
N ARG A 3 -20.59 6.73 26.65
CA ARG A 3 -20.43 5.93 25.44
C ARG A 3 -19.02 6.16 24.88
N ALA A 4 -18.27 5.07 24.67
CA ALA A 4 -17.12 4.95 23.78
C ALA A 4 -16.94 3.43 23.61
N GLY A 5 -17.18 2.79 22.48
CA GLY A 5 -16.97 3.17 21.10
C GLY A 5 -16.36 1.93 20.46
N ASN A 6 -17.20 0.95 20.12
CA ASN A 6 -16.83 -0.23 19.34
C ASN A 6 -16.17 0.21 18.03
N VAL A 7 -14.95 -0.23 17.76
CA VAL A 7 -14.35 -0.39 16.41
C VAL A 7 -13.17 -1.36 16.48
N ALA A 8 -13.41 -2.59 16.94
CA ALA A 8 -12.41 -3.66 16.87
C ALA A 8 -13.06 -5.03 16.64
N GLU A 9 -14.11 -5.13 15.82
CA GLU A 9 -14.79 -6.41 15.57
C GLU A 9 -15.11 -6.73 14.10
N ASP A 10 -14.81 -5.86 13.13
CA ASP A 10 -15.13 -6.11 11.71
C ASP A 10 -13.91 -6.52 10.87
N ALA A 11 -13.31 -7.68 11.18
CA ALA A 11 -12.37 -8.34 10.26
C ALA A 11 -12.71 -9.82 10.05
N GLN A 12 -13.96 -10.21 10.34
CA GLN A 12 -14.49 -11.54 10.09
C GLN A 12 -15.62 -11.43 9.05
N GLY A 13 -15.31 -11.59 7.76
CA GLY A 13 -16.39 -11.78 6.77
C GLY A 13 -16.25 -11.23 5.36
N ARG A 14 -15.08 -10.79 4.90
CA ARG A 14 -14.84 -10.67 3.45
C ARG A 14 -13.61 -11.48 3.09
N SER A 15 -13.85 -12.75 2.74
CA SER A 15 -12.97 -13.51 1.88
C SER A 15 -13.01 -12.88 0.48
N GLY A 16 -12.60 -11.61 0.35
CA GLY A 16 -12.17 -11.08 -0.93
C GLY A 16 -10.85 -11.78 -1.17
N SER A 17 -10.84 -12.82 -1.99
CA SER A 17 -9.57 -13.36 -2.46
C SER A 17 -8.89 -12.22 -3.20
N VAL A 18 -7.93 -11.54 -2.57
CA VAL A 18 -7.07 -10.59 -3.28
C VAL A 18 -6.59 -11.34 -4.50
N PRO A 19 -6.85 -10.81 -5.72
CA PRO A 19 -6.61 -11.58 -6.91
C PRO A 19 -5.13 -11.98 -6.91
N SER A 20 -4.93 -13.30 -7.04
CA SER A 20 -3.61 -13.91 -6.94
C SER A 20 -2.74 -13.35 -8.06
N GLY A 21 -1.59 -12.76 -7.72
CA GLY A 21 -0.69 -12.17 -8.70
C GLY A 21 -0.46 -10.65 -8.54
N ALA A 22 -1.07 -10.02 -7.53
CA ALA A 22 -0.68 -8.66 -7.16
C ALA A 22 0.66 -8.68 -6.41
N SER A 23 1.64 -7.91 -6.91
CA SER A 23 2.94 -7.74 -6.25
C SER A 23 3.43 -6.31 -6.37
N VAL A 24 4.23 -5.89 -5.39
CA VAL A 24 4.96 -4.63 -5.40
C VAL A 24 6.44 -4.92 -5.50
N ARG A 25 7.09 -4.31 -6.50
CA ARG A 25 8.52 -4.43 -6.71
C ARG A 25 9.21 -3.10 -6.47
N VAL A 26 10.25 -3.12 -5.64
CA VAL A 26 11.08 -1.95 -5.39
C VAL A 26 11.98 -1.71 -6.61
N MET A 27 11.78 -0.57 -7.26
CA MET A 27 12.57 -0.15 -8.42
C MET A 27 13.79 0.69 -8.03
N ARG A 28 13.74 1.36 -6.88
CA ARG A 28 14.83 2.23 -6.42
C ARG A 28 14.84 2.35 -4.91
N GLY A 29 16.03 2.22 -4.31
CA GLY A 29 16.26 2.33 -2.86
C GLY A 29 17.19 1.22 -2.37
N PHE A 30 17.35 1.09 -1.05
CA PHE A 30 18.18 0.00 -0.49
C PHE A 30 17.63 -1.41 -0.78
N TYR A 31 16.33 -1.51 -1.06
CA TYR A 31 15.62 -2.75 -1.34
C TYR A 31 15.41 -2.97 -2.84
N GLU A 32 16.16 -2.28 -3.71
CA GLU A 32 16.02 -2.41 -5.17
C GLU A 32 16.02 -3.89 -5.62
N GLY A 33 15.01 -4.25 -6.41
CA GLY A 33 14.78 -5.62 -6.87
C GLY A 33 13.93 -6.49 -5.95
N LEU A 34 13.67 -6.07 -4.70
CA LEU A 34 12.76 -6.78 -3.80
C LEU A 34 11.34 -6.74 -4.37
N GLU A 35 10.73 -7.92 -4.52
CA GLU A 35 9.33 -8.06 -4.90
C GLU A 35 8.56 -8.70 -3.74
N VAL A 36 7.46 -8.07 -3.34
CA VAL A 36 6.62 -8.52 -2.23
C VAL A 36 5.21 -8.74 -2.75
N PRO A 37 4.61 -9.94 -2.54
CA PRO A 37 3.22 -10.18 -2.91
C PRO A 37 2.28 -9.34 -2.03
N VAL A 38 1.20 -8.87 -2.63
CA VAL A 38 0.08 -8.23 -1.92
C VAL A 38 -0.95 -9.31 -1.64
N ASP A 39 -0.85 -9.94 -0.47
CA ASP A 39 -1.69 -11.10 -0.08
C ASP A 39 -2.96 -10.74 0.72
N ARG A 40 -3.23 -9.45 0.94
CA ARG A 40 -4.31 -8.96 1.80
C ARG A 40 -4.98 -7.71 1.24
N ASP A 41 -6.25 -7.51 1.56
CA ASP A 41 -7.05 -6.37 1.08
C ASP A 41 -6.52 -5.01 1.56
N TRP A 42 -5.71 -4.99 2.62
CA TRP A 42 -5.12 -3.77 3.14
C TRP A 42 -3.65 -3.98 3.51
N PHE A 43 -2.77 -3.51 2.65
CA PHE A 43 -1.34 -3.76 2.71
C PHE A 43 -0.56 -2.48 2.96
N VAL A 44 -0.04 -2.33 4.18
CA VAL A 44 0.59 -1.13 4.67
C VAL A 44 2.10 -1.15 4.37
N ILE A 45 2.59 -0.08 3.79
CA ILE A 45 4.01 0.16 3.49
C ILE A 45 4.53 1.28 4.40
N GLY A 46 5.66 1.03 5.04
CA GLY A 46 6.28 2.00 5.94
C GLY A 46 7.63 1.53 6.45
N ARG A 47 8.27 2.33 7.32
CA ARG A 47 9.55 1.95 7.95
C ARG A 47 9.43 1.41 9.37
N GLY A 48 8.21 1.35 9.92
CA GLY A 48 7.96 1.04 11.33
C GLY A 48 7.23 -0.28 11.51
N ARG A 49 7.13 -0.74 12.76
CA ARG A 49 6.45 -1.99 13.15
C ARG A 49 4.95 -2.06 12.85
N GLY A 50 4.33 -0.96 12.41
CA GLY A 50 2.92 -0.91 12.02
C GLY A 50 2.68 -1.10 10.52
N ALA A 51 3.73 -1.41 9.75
CA ALA A 51 3.64 -1.69 8.32
C ALA A 51 3.79 -3.19 8.06
N ASP A 52 3.06 -3.69 7.07
CA ASP A 52 3.19 -5.06 6.55
C ASP A 52 4.52 -5.25 5.83
N VAL A 53 4.93 -4.23 5.05
CA VAL A 53 6.27 -4.15 4.47
C VAL A 53 7.06 -3.06 5.16
N VAL A 54 8.06 -3.51 5.91
CA VAL A 54 9.00 -2.64 6.59
C VAL A 54 10.19 -2.35 5.68
N LEU A 55 10.15 -1.19 5.03
CA LEU A 55 11.25 -0.65 4.25
C LEU A 55 11.99 0.37 5.11
N ALA A 56 13.19 0.03 5.57
CA ALA A 56 14.01 0.87 6.44
C ALA A 56 14.62 2.09 5.71
N GLU A 57 13.77 2.90 5.10
CA GLU A 57 14.14 4.10 4.37
C GLU A 57 13.91 5.36 5.22
N PRO A 58 14.91 6.23 5.39
CA PRO A 58 14.80 7.41 6.24
C PRO A 58 13.77 8.43 5.72
N THR A 59 13.46 8.40 4.42
CA THR A 59 12.47 9.26 3.79
C THR A 59 11.04 8.72 3.86
N ILE A 60 10.84 7.55 4.47
CA ILE A 60 9.53 6.92 4.62
C ILE A 60 9.05 7.06 6.07
N SER A 61 7.76 7.37 6.25
CA SER A 61 7.12 7.37 7.57
C SER A 61 6.99 5.96 8.14
N ARG A 62 6.81 5.84 9.47
CA ARG A 62 6.62 4.53 10.13
C ARG A 62 5.44 3.75 9.54
N VAL A 63 4.38 4.48 9.23
CA VAL A 63 3.21 4.07 8.45
C VAL A 63 3.08 5.15 7.38
N HIS A 64 3.33 4.82 6.11
CA HIS A 64 3.44 5.83 5.05
C HIS A 64 2.21 5.80 4.15
N ALA A 65 1.96 4.66 3.53
CA ALA A 65 0.87 4.47 2.60
C ALA A 65 0.34 3.03 2.73
N ALA A 66 -0.86 2.80 2.27
CA ALA A 66 -1.45 1.47 2.18
C ALA A 66 -1.98 1.23 0.77
N ILE A 67 -1.74 0.03 0.27
CA ILE A 67 -2.38 -0.50 -0.92
C ILE A 67 -3.62 -1.24 -0.45
N GLY A 68 -4.77 -0.72 -0.82
CA GLY A 68 -6.07 -1.34 -0.59
C GLY A 68 -6.57 -2.07 -1.83
N HIS A 69 -7.48 -3.01 -1.64
CA HIS A 69 -8.30 -3.60 -2.69
C HIS A 69 -9.79 -3.41 -2.35
N ASP A 70 -10.57 -3.01 -3.34
CA ASP A 70 -11.99 -2.69 -3.25
C ASP A 70 -12.72 -3.23 -4.50
N ASP A 71 -14.04 -3.11 -4.55
CA ASP A 71 -14.88 -3.45 -5.71
C ASP A 71 -14.42 -2.75 -7.02
N ALA A 72 -13.80 -1.56 -6.91
CA ALA A 72 -13.22 -0.84 -8.05
C ALA A 72 -11.79 -1.28 -8.43
N GLY A 73 -11.20 -2.23 -7.70
CA GLY A 73 -9.83 -2.73 -7.91
C GLY A 73 -8.83 -2.25 -6.85
N PHE A 74 -7.55 -2.32 -7.18
CA PHE A 74 -6.48 -1.88 -6.29
C PHE A 74 -6.38 -0.37 -6.24
N PHE A 75 -6.09 0.17 -5.06
CA PHE A 75 -5.85 1.59 -4.87
C PHE A 75 -4.74 1.82 -3.87
N MET A 76 -4.06 2.96 -3.99
CA MET A 76 -3.09 3.45 -3.03
C MET A 76 -3.71 4.57 -2.20
N GLN A 77 -3.47 4.54 -0.90
CA GLN A 77 -3.93 5.53 0.07
C GLN A 77 -2.76 6.01 0.92
N ASP A 78 -2.51 7.32 0.93
CA ASP A 78 -1.57 7.95 1.86
C ASP A 78 -2.15 7.96 3.29
N LEU A 79 -1.33 7.58 4.27
CA LEU A 79 -1.72 7.48 5.69
C LEU A 79 -1.18 8.64 6.53
N GLY A 80 -0.95 9.81 5.92
CA GLY A 80 -0.37 10.96 6.60
C GLY A 80 1.15 10.92 6.56
N SER A 81 1.72 10.54 5.42
CA SER A 81 3.16 10.50 5.25
C SER A 81 3.78 11.91 5.27
N THR A 82 5.02 12.01 5.74
CA THR A 82 5.71 13.31 5.85
C THR A 82 6.09 13.87 4.48
N ASN A 83 6.50 13.01 3.54
CA ASN A 83 6.93 13.43 2.20
C ASN A 83 5.79 13.35 1.16
N GLY A 84 4.66 12.75 1.51
CA GLY A 84 3.57 12.45 0.59
C GLY A 84 3.86 11.22 -0.27
N THR A 85 2.77 10.61 -0.72
CA THR A 85 2.76 9.55 -1.72
C THR A 85 2.52 10.15 -3.10
N ARG A 86 3.28 9.72 -4.12
CA ARG A 86 3.03 10.07 -5.52
C ARG A 86 2.81 8.81 -6.34
N VAL A 87 1.90 8.86 -7.30
CA VAL A 87 1.63 7.77 -8.24
C VAL A 87 1.71 8.33 -9.65
N ASN A 88 2.58 7.77 -10.48
CA ASN A 88 2.94 8.27 -11.82
C ASN A 88 3.27 9.77 -11.85
N GLY A 89 3.94 10.27 -10.81
CA GLY A 89 4.33 11.68 -10.69
C GLY A 89 3.24 12.61 -10.12
N THR A 90 2.01 12.14 -9.93
CA THR A 90 0.91 12.92 -9.32
C THR A 90 0.80 12.62 -7.83
N ARG A 91 0.72 13.67 -6.99
CA ARG A 91 0.59 13.53 -5.54
C ARG A 91 -0.88 13.47 -5.13
N GLU A 92 -1.40 12.27 -4.97
CA GLU A 92 -2.79 12.03 -4.57
C GLU A 92 -2.86 11.39 -3.19
N ALA A 93 -3.86 11.75 -2.40
CA ALA A 93 -4.13 11.09 -1.12
C ALA A 93 -4.71 9.69 -1.33
N ARG A 94 -5.54 9.50 -2.35
CA ARG A 94 -6.11 8.21 -2.76
C ARG A 94 -6.14 8.13 -4.27
N VAL A 95 -5.64 7.04 -4.84
CA VAL A 95 -5.61 6.84 -6.30
C VAL A 95 -5.78 5.38 -6.65
N VAL A 96 -6.58 5.09 -7.67
CA VAL A 96 -6.74 3.74 -8.21
C VAL A 96 -5.45 3.37 -8.94
N LEU A 97 -4.95 2.17 -8.66
CA LEU A 97 -3.73 1.63 -9.24
C LEU A 97 -4.07 0.76 -10.45
N SER A 98 -3.22 0.84 -11.46
CA SER A 98 -3.19 -0.01 -12.64
C SER A 98 -1.91 -0.82 -12.68
N SER A 99 -1.95 -1.96 -13.36
CA SER A 99 -0.76 -2.80 -13.52
C SER A 99 0.36 -2.04 -14.22
N GLY A 100 1.53 -2.01 -13.61
CA GLY A 100 2.70 -1.32 -14.10
C GLY A 100 2.90 0.10 -13.55
N ASP A 101 1.99 0.63 -12.74
CA ASP A 101 2.10 1.98 -12.16
C ASP A 101 3.32 2.13 -11.26
N GLU A 102 3.94 3.32 -11.31
CA GLU A 102 5.05 3.70 -10.43
C GLU A 102 4.55 4.52 -9.24
N ILE A 103 4.87 4.06 -8.04
CA ILE A 103 4.56 4.70 -6.78
C ILE A 103 5.88 5.22 -6.18
N GLU A 104 5.93 6.52 -5.88
CA GLU A 104 7.05 7.15 -5.20
C GLU A 104 6.67 7.48 -3.74
N LEU A 105 7.44 6.93 -2.80
CA LEU A 105 7.32 7.17 -1.36
C LEU A 105 8.60 7.86 -0.87
N GLY A 106 8.62 9.19 -0.87
CA GLY A 106 9.85 9.95 -0.61
C GLY A 106 10.92 9.68 -1.68
N LYS A 107 12.02 9.00 -1.33
CA LYS A 107 13.08 8.60 -2.28
C LYS A 107 12.93 7.17 -2.82
N LEU A 108 12.03 6.38 -2.24
CA LEU A 108 11.76 5.02 -2.66
C LEU A 108 10.83 5.04 -3.87
N ARG A 109 11.16 4.22 -4.88
CA ARG A 109 10.27 3.95 -6.00
C ARG A 109 9.83 2.51 -5.99
N LEU A 110 8.53 2.31 -6.09
CA LEU A 110 7.87 1.02 -6.15
C LEU A 110 7.12 0.93 -7.47
N ARG A 111 7.03 -0.26 -8.03
CA ARG A 111 6.15 -0.55 -9.15
C ARG A 111 5.15 -1.60 -8.72
N VAL A 112 3.88 -1.36 -9.02
CA VAL A 112 2.83 -2.35 -8.80
C VAL A 112 2.67 -3.22 -10.04
N SER A 113 2.60 -4.53 -9.84
CA SER A 113 2.16 -5.49 -10.84
C SER A 113 0.83 -6.03 -10.35
N LEU A 114 -0.25 -5.67 -11.05
CA LEU A 114 -1.58 -6.21 -10.75
C LEU A 114 -1.84 -7.39 -11.69
N PRO A 115 -2.54 -8.44 -11.22
CA PRO A 115 -2.94 -9.53 -12.07
C PRO A 115 -3.88 -8.99 -13.15
N ALA A 116 -3.70 -9.40 -14.39
CA ALA A 116 -4.64 -9.05 -15.44
C ALA A 116 -5.98 -9.70 -15.11
N GLU A 117 -7.02 -8.90 -14.93
CA GLU A 117 -8.40 -9.40 -14.92
C GLU A 117 -8.68 -9.91 -16.33
N ASN A 118 -8.86 -11.24 -16.48
CA ASN A 118 -9.21 -11.88 -17.75
C ASN A 118 -10.66 -12.33 -17.74
#